data_AF-A0A821JJ83-F1
#
_entry.id   AF-A0A821JJ83-F1
#
_cell.length_a   1.000
_cell.length_b   1.000
_cell.length_c   1.000
_cell.angle_alpha   90.00
_cell.angle_beta   90.00
_cell.angle_gamma   90.00
#
_symmetry.space_group_name_H-M   'P 1'
#
loop_
_entity.id
_entity.type
_entity.pdbx_description
1 polymer ?
#
loop_
_entity_poly.entity_id
_entity_poly.type
_entity_poly.pdbx_seq_one_letter_code
_entity_poly.pdbx_strand_id
1 'polypeptide(L)' 'MLENVDNHHTFWHCLHGNGYLKPCPASSIWSQVDCQCVRNTMLPTVTVTTTTTEETVLPTTETISSESFR' A
#
# COMPACT_ATOMS: atom_id res chain seq x y z
N MET A 1 6.85 -12.74 -7.64
CA MET A 1 5.74 -11.79 -7.40
C MET A 1 4.86 -11.85 -8.63
N LEU A 2 3.54 -11.78 -8.47
CA LEU A 2 2.56 -11.93 -9.56
C LEU A 2 1.59 -10.75 -9.54
N GLU A 3 1.08 -10.35 -10.70
CA GLU A 3 0.02 -9.34 -10.75
C GLU A 3 -1.28 -9.84 -10.12
N ASN A 4 -2.04 -8.92 -9.54
CA ASN A 4 -3.42 -9.20 -9.16
C ASN A 4 -4.35 -8.71 -10.27
N VAL A 5 -5.01 -9.65 -10.95
CA VAL A 5 -5.92 -9.39 -12.07
C VAL A 5 -7.21 -8.68 -11.61
N ASP A 6 -7.62 -8.87 -10.35
CA ASP A 6 -8.83 -8.24 -9.81
C ASP A 6 -8.59 -6.79 -9.37
N ASN A 7 -7.35 -6.46 -8.97
CA ASN A 7 -7.01 -5.15 -8.43
C ASN A 7 -5.53 -4.79 -8.65
N HIS A 8 -5.28 -3.91 -9.63
CA HIS A 8 -3.94 -3.41 -10.00
C HIS A 8 -3.23 -2.61 -8.90
N HIS A 9 -3.93 -2.16 -7.86
CA HIS A 9 -3.32 -1.51 -6.68
C HIS A 9 -2.76 -2.53 -5.67
N THR A 10 -2.81 -3.81 -5.98
CA THR A 10 -2.28 -4.88 -5.12
C THR A 10 -1.52 -5.89 -5.97
N PHE A 11 -0.62 -6.64 -5.34
CA PHE A 11 0.15 -7.69 -5.99
C PHE A 11 0.36 -8.87 -5.07
N TRP A 12 0.59 -10.04 -5.66
CA TRP A 12 0.90 -11.26 -4.92
C TRP A 12 2.40 -11.35 -4.68
N HIS A 13 2.78 -11.24 -3.42
CA HIS A 13 4.14 -11.48 -2.95
C HIS A 13 4.25 -12.92 -2.44
N CYS A 14 4.94 -13.78 -3.19
CA CYS A 14 5.12 -15.18 -2.83
C CYS A 14 6.38 -15.33 -1.96
N LEU A 15 6.22 -15.73 -0.69
CA LEU A 15 7.32 -16.05 0.23
C LEU A 15 7.16 -17.48 0.73
N HIS A 16 8.22 -18.29 0.61
CA HIS A 16 8.23 -19.70 1.03
C HIS A 16 7.02 -20.51 0.53
N GLY A 17 6.59 -20.28 -0.71
CA GLY A 17 5.43 -20.97 -1.31
C GLY A 17 4.06 -20.42 -0.90
N ASN A 18 3.99 -19.42 -0.03
CA ASN A 18 2.74 -18.78 0.38
C ASN A 18 2.57 -17.44 -0.34
N GLY A 19 1.38 -17.20 -0.91
CA GLY A 19 1.02 -15.94 -1.56
C GLY A 19 0.45 -14.93 -0.57
N TYR A 20 1.12 -13.80 -0.41
CA TYR A 20 0.64 -12.68 0.40
C TYR A 20 0.17 -11.56 -0.51
N LEU A 21 -1.08 -11.13 -0.36
CA LEU A 21 -1.56 -9.95 -1.06
C LEU A 21 -0.97 -8.70 -0.41
N LYS A 22 -0.23 -7.91 -1.18
CA LYS A 22 0.39 -6.67 -0.74
C LYS A 22 -0.19 -5.49 -1.53
N PRO A 23 -0.59 -4.39 -0.87
CA PRO A 23 -0.99 -3.18 -1.57
C PRO A 23 0.24 -2.44 -2.09
N CYS A 24 0.07 -1.78 -3.22
CA CYS A 24 0.98 -0.77 -3.73
C CYS A 24 0.80 0.53 -2.94
N PRO A 25 1.88 1.31 -2.70
CA PRO A 25 1.80 2.56 -1.98
C PRO A 25 1.07 3.65 -2.81
N ALA A 26 0.28 4.49 -2.15
CA ALA A 26 -0.51 5.55 -2.79
C ALA A 26 -1.40 5.03 -3.94
N SER A 27 -1.73 5.87 -4.93
CA SER A 27 -2.48 5.50 -6.14
C SER A 27 -1.61 4.86 -7.22
N SER A 28 -0.50 4.21 -6.84
CA SER A 28 0.36 3.47 -7.78
C SER A 28 -0.23 2.09 -8.11
N ILE A 29 0.21 1.53 -9.23
CA ILE A 29 -0.24 0.23 -9.75
C ILE A 29 0.95 -0.72 -9.87
N TRP A 30 0.73 -2.01 -9.68
CA TRP A 30 1.78 -3.02 -9.83
C TRP A 30 2.18 -3.20 -11.30
N SER A 31 3.46 -3.07 -11.61
CA SER A 31 4.06 -3.47 -12.89
C SER A 31 4.78 -4.79 -12.72
N GLN A 32 4.30 -5.84 -13.39
CA GLN A 32 4.97 -7.13 -13.40
C GLN A 32 6.29 -7.11 -14.18
N VAL A 33 6.38 -6.26 -15.21
CA VAL A 33 7.60 -6.09 -16.02
C VAL A 33 8.74 -5.50 -15.19
N ASP A 34 8.43 -4.47 -14.41
CA ASP A 34 9.41 -3.79 -13.56
C ASP A 34 9.53 -4.44 -12.17
N CYS A 35 8.65 -5.39 -11.84
CA CYS A 35 8.52 -6.01 -10.53
C CYS A 35 8.41 -4.99 -9.38
N GLN A 36 7.72 -3.88 -9.63
CA GLN A 36 7.54 -2.78 -8.68
C GLN A 36 6.22 -2.04 -8.90
N CYS A 37 5.79 -1.30 -7.89
CA CYS A 37 4.65 -0.40 -8.02
C CYS A 37 5.09 0.87 -8.76
N VAL A 38 4.49 1.12 -9.92
CA VAL A 38 4.75 2.28 -10.77
C VAL A 38 3.61 3.28 -10.65
N ARG A 39 3.93 4.58 -10.75
CA ARG A 39 2.91 5.63 -10.73
C ARG A 39 1.99 5.43 -11.94
N ASN A 40 0.67 5.42 -11.71
CA ASN A 40 -0.29 5.36 -12.81
C ASN A 40 -0.29 6.71 -13.55
N THR A 41 0.49 6.81 -14.63
CA THR A 41 0.63 8.03 -15.44
C THR A 41 -0.50 8.21 -16.46
N MET A 42 -1.54 7.37 -16.40
CA MET A 42 -2.67 7.40 -17.35
C MET A 42 -3.75 8.43 -16.99
N LEU A 43 -3.60 9.17 -15.89
CA LEU A 43 -4.50 10.25 -15.50
C LEU A 43 -3.98 11.60 -16.03
N PRO A 44 -4.81 12.47 -16.66
CA PRO A 44 -4.40 13.85 -16.90
C PRO A 44 -3.95 14.42 -15.57
N THR A 45 -2.79 15.07 -15.56
CA THR A 45 -2.18 15.67 -14.38
C THR A 45 -3.11 16.75 -13.81
N VAL A 46 -4.09 16.35 -12.99
CA VAL A 46 -4.60 17.20 -11.94
C VAL A 46 -3.52 17.12 -10.87
N THR A 47 -2.64 18.12 -10.84
CA THR A 47 -1.75 18.37 -9.70
C THR A 47 -2.61 18.57 -8.47
N VAL A 48 -2.97 17.48 -7.80
CA VAL A 48 -3.30 17.53 -6.38
C VAL A 48 -1.96 17.72 -5.70
N THR A 49 -1.66 18.96 -5.35
CA THR A 49 -0.57 19.31 -4.44
C THR A 49 -0.89 18.64 -3.10
N THR A 50 -0.49 17.39 -2.92
CA THR A 50 -0.40 16.78 -1.60
C THR A 50 0.75 17.47 -0.89
N THR A 51 0.42 18.51 -0.12
CA THR A 51 1.28 19.08 0.91
C THR A 51 1.75 17.94 1.80
N THR A 52 3.02 17.56 1.70
CA THR A 52 3.70 16.72 2.68
C THR A 52 3.65 17.44 4.01
N THR A 53 2.68 17.10 4.86
CA THR A 53 2.76 17.40 6.29
C THR A 53 3.78 16.43 6.86
N GLU A 54 4.97 16.95 7.16
CA GLU A 54 5.97 16.29 7.97
C GLU A 54 5.36 16.04 9.38
N GLU A 55 4.82 14.84 9.59
CA GLU A 55 4.44 14.39 10.93
C GLU A 55 5.70 14.04 11.71
N THR A 56 6.21 15.00 12.49
CA THR A 56 6.92 14.67 13.73
C THR A 56 5.84 14.32 14.76
N VAL A 57 5.37 13.07 14.78
CA VAL A 57 4.56 12.54 15.88
C VAL A 57 5.42 11.59 16.70
N LEU A 58 5.69 12.08 17.91
CA LEU A 58 6.31 11.42 19.05
C LEU A 58 5.65 10.05 19.31
N PRO A 59 6.39 9.01 19.78
CA PRO A 59 5.77 7.74 20.12
C PRO A 59 4.87 7.92 21.36
N THR A 60 3.56 7.95 21.19
CA THR A 60 2.63 7.86 22.31
C THR A 60 2.27 6.39 22.51
N THR A 61 2.85 5.79 23.56
CA THR A 61 2.50 4.46 24.04
C THR A 61 1.10 4.51 24.67
N GLU A 62 0.12 3.92 23.99
CA GLU A 62 -1.21 3.68 24.57
C GLU A 62 -1.33 2.19 24.96
N THR A 63 -1.26 1.94 26.26
CA THR A 63 -1.53 0.65 26.89
C THR A 63 -3.03 0.37 26.82
N ILE A 64 -3.47 -0.50 25.90
CA ILE A 64 -4.88 -0.89 25.80
C ILE A 64 -5.09 -2.16 26.65
N SER A 65 -5.78 -1.95 27.76
CA SER A 65 -6.29 -2.97 28.67
C SER A 65 -7.41 -3.76 28.01
N SER A 66 -7.34 -5.08 28.12
CA SER A 66 -8.31 -6.04 27.57
C SER A 66 -9.67 -5.93 28.26
N GLU A 67 -10.74 -5.70 27.50
CA GLU A 67 -12.11 -5.98 27.96
C GLU A 67 -12.91 -6.76 26.92
N SER A 68 -13.36 -7.94 27.36
CA SER A 68 -14.13 -8.94 26.63
C SER A 68 -15.59 -8.50 26.47
N PHE A 69 -16.08 -8.41 25.24
CA PHE A 69 -17.52 -8.27 24.98
C PHE A 69 -18.18 -9.65 24.89
N ARG A 70 -19.21 -9.81 25.74
CA ARG A 70 -20.09 -10.97 25.91
C ARG A 70 -21.05 -11.15 24.74
#